data_AF-A0A7M3XYL4-F1
#
_entry.id   AF-A0A7M3XYL4-F1
#
_cell.length_a   1.000
_cell.length_b   1.000
_cell.length_c   1.000
_cell.angle_alpha   90.00
_cell.angle_beta   90.00
_cell.angle_gamma   90.00
#
_symmetry.space_group_name_H-M   'P 1'
#
loop_
_entity.id
_entity.type
_entity.pdbx_description
1 polymer ?
#
loop_
_entity_poly.entity_id
_entity_poly.type
_entity_poly.pdbx_seq_one_letter_code
_entity_poly.pdbx_strand_id
1 'polypeptide(L)'
;MVSLLTLLLGTAGLAASMPEASMLAPVVIWVLAAVLMMAYDHGPALKDRGLSGNVAISVLVGAVVMFGASGVGSWAHPVAMAAAAVAALVNLAREIVKDVHDLEGDEGHRSTLPMAVGAERARMIAYVCAMLGLVVLYMPYWRGPLVFSQILLQVPAILLIITTNGPLYKGQDAVVAGRLRLGMLAGLFGFLGSVLL
;
A
#
# COMPACT_ATOMS: atom_id res chain seq x y z
N MET A 1 -19.26 1.50 -16.27
CA MET A 1 -19.07 2.03 -17.64
C MET A 1 -17.99 3.11 -17.73
N VAL A 2 -17.97 4.11 -16.84
CA VAL A 2 -16.93 5.18 -16.81
C VAL A 2 -15.50 4.61 -16.66
N SER A 3 -15.30 3.59 -15.82
CA SER A 3 -13.98 2.95 -15.64
C SER A 3 -13.46 2.23 -16.89
N LEU A 4 -14.34 1.72 -17.76
CA LEU A 4 -13.93 0.97 -18.96
C LEU A 4 -13.58 1.90 -20.12
N LEU A 5 -14.33 3.00 -20.23
CA LEU A 5 -14.07 4.08 -21.19
C LEU A 5 -12.78 4.84 -20.86
N THR A 6 -12.53 5.13 -19.57
CA THR A 6 -11.26 5.73 -19.13
C THR A 6 -10.08 4.78 -19.31
N LEU A 7 -10.27 3.46 -19.11
CA LEU A 7 -9.27 2.44 -19.42
C LEU A 7 -8.88 2.47 -20.90
N LEU A 8 -9.86 2.42 -21.80
CA LEU A 8 -9.62 2.41 -23.25
C LEU A 8 -9.03 3.73 -23.76
N LEU A 9 -9.53 4.87 -23.28
CA LEU A 9 -9.07 6.19 -23.72
C LEU A 9 -7.67 6.52 -23.22
N GLY A 10 -7.36 6.27 -21.94
CA GLY A 10 -6.01 6.57 -21.47
C GLY A 10 -4.98 5.53 -21.93
N THR A 11 -5.36 4.28 -22.23
CA THR A 11 -4.40 3.31 -22.82
C THR A 11 -4.07 3.72 -24.25
N ALA A 12 -5.06 4.13 -25.03
CA ALA A 12 -4.86 4.73 -26.35
C ALA A 12 -4.04 6.03 -26.28
N GLY A 13 -4.30 6.91 -25.30
CA GLY A 13 -3.55 8.15 -25.10
C GLY A 13 -2.09 7.94 -24.69
N LEU A 14 -1.82 6.97 -23.80
CA LEU A 14 -0.45 6.58 -23.45
C LEU A 14 0.27 5.98 -24.65
N ALA A 15 -0.35 5.03 -25.35
CA ALA A 15 0.22 4.41 -26.55
C ALA A 15 0.55 5.43 -27.66
N ALA A 16 -0.29 6.46 -27.84
CA ALA A 16 -0.06 7.50 -28.83
C ALA A 16 1.04 8.50 -28.44
N SER A 17 1.28 8.72 -27.15
CA SER A 17 2.24 9.72 -26.66
C SER A 17 3.67 9.19 -26.49
N MET A 18 3.86 7.86 -26.37
CA MET A 18 5.19 7.25 -26.28
C MET A 18 5.30 6.00 -27.17
N PRO A 19 5.42 6.18 -28.50
CA PRO A 19 5.42 5.07 -29.47
C PRO A 19 6.64 4.13 -29.35
N GLU A 20 7.74 4.58 -28.74
CA GLU A 20 8.96 3.78 -28.57
C GLU A 20 9.08 3.09 -27.21
N ALA A 21 8.19 3.40 -26.24
CA ALA A 21 8.25 2.82 -24.90
C ALA A 21 7.54 1.46 -24.85
N SER A 22 8.09 0.50 -24.11
CA SER A 22 7.42 -0.80 -23.89
C SER A 22 6.17 -0.62 -23.03
N MET A 23 5.01 -0.50 -23.67
CA MET A 23 3.73 -0.23 -22.98
C MET A 23 3.16 -1.42 -22.21
N LEU A 24 3.75 -2.61 -22.35
CA LEU A 24 3.18 -3.84 -21.79
C LEU A 24 3.06 -3.77 -20.26
N ALA A 25 4.11 -3.39 -19.54
CA ALA A 25 4.09 -3.31 -18.08
C ALA A 25 3.07 -2.29 -17.52
N PRO A 26 3.06 -1.00 -17.94
CA PRO A 26 2.07 -0.04 -17.45
C PRO A 26 0.63 -0.43 -17.81
N VAL A 27 0.39 -0.96 -19.02
CA VAL A 27 -0.95 -1.43 -19.43
C VAL A 27 -1.40 -2.60 -18.57
N VAL A 28 -0.54 -3.59 -18.32
CA VAL A 28 -0.87 -4.73 -17.45
C VAL A 28 -1.18 -4.28 -16.03
N ILE A 29 -0.34 -3.42 -15.44
CA ILE A 29 -0.58 -2.89 -14.08
C ILE A 29 -1.91 -2.15 -14.02
N TRP A 30 -2.21 -1.34 -15.03
CA TRP A 30 -3.44 -0.56 -15.05
C TRP A 30 -4.70 -1.42 -15.27
N VAL A 31 -4.65 -2.40 -16.18
CA VAL A 31 -5.76 -3.36 -16.37
C VAL A 31 -5.99 -4.14 -15.08
N LEU A 32 -4.93 -4.65 -14.43
CA LEU A 32 -5.05 -5.34 -13.16
C LEU A 32 -5.64 -4.45 -12.07
N ALA A 33 -5.19 -3.20 -11.96
CA ALA A 33 -5.73 -2.23 -11.01
C ALA A 33 -7.22 -1.95 -11.28
N ALA A 34 -7.62 -1.80 -12.54
CA ALA A 34 -9.02 -1.57 -12.90
C ALA A 34 -9.91 -2.79 -12.63
N VAL A 35 -9.43 -4.00 -12.93
CA VAL A 35 -10.13 -5.24 -12.59
C VAL A 35 -10.27 -5.39 -11.08
N LEU A 36 -9.20 -5.13 -10.32
CA LEU A 36 -9.22 -5.22 -8.87
C LEU A 36 -10.13 -4.16 -8.24
N MET A 37 -10.15 -2.93 -8.78
CA MET A 37 -11.08 -1.87 -8.37
C MET A 37 -12.52 -2.23 -8.70
N MET A 38 -12.78 -2.82 -9.88
CA MET A 38 -14.12 -3.28 -10.25
C MET A 38 -14.57 -4.45 -9.37
N ALA A 39 -13.67 -5.37 -9.03
CA ALA A 39 -13.94 -6.46 -8.08
C ALA A 39 -14.24 -5.92 -6.68
N TYR A 40 -13.58 -4.83 -6.28
CA TYR A 40 -13.81 -4.13 -5.02
C TYR A 40 -15.19 -3.44 -4.97
N ASP A 41 -15.54 -2.63 -5.97
CA ASP A 41 -16.76 -1.82 -5.97
C ASP A 41 -18.02 -2.55 -6.47
N HIS A 42 -17.90 -3.36 -7.52
CA HIS A 42 -19.04 -3.91 -8.29
C HIS A 42 -19.05 -5.46 -8.36
N GLY A 43 -17.96 -6.13 -7.95
CA GLY A 43 -17.80 -7.59 -8.01
C GLY A 43 -18.48 -8.32 -6.84
N PRO A 44 -17.90 -9.42 -6.30
CA PRO A 44 -18.43 -10.16 -5.14
C PRO A 44 -18.37 -9.38 -3.80
N ALA A 45 -18.57 -8.07 -3.87
CA ALA A 45 -18.53 -7.08 -2.81
C ALA A 45 -17.37 -7.33 -1.84
N LEU A 46 -16.13 -7.33 -2.37
CA LEU A 46 -14.94 -7.50 -1.52
C LEU A 46 -14.87 -6.41 -0.43
N LYS A 47 -15.47 -5.24 -0.67
CA LYS A 47 -15.68 -4.21 0.34
C LYS A 47 -16.39 -4.73 1.60
N ASP A 48 -17.25 -5.75 1.48
CA ASP A 48 -18.02 -6.33 2.60
C ASP A 48 -17.32 -7.55 3.22
N ARG A 49 -16.22 -8.03 2.59
CA ARG A 49 -15.41 -9.19 3.00
C ARG A 49 -14.13 -8.81 3.77
N GLY A 50 -14.16 -7.67 4.48
CA GLY A 50 -13.15 -7.22 5.43
C GLY A 50 -11.71 -7.36 4.96
N LEU A 51 -11.03 -8.42 5.41
CA LEU A 51 -9.61 -8.66 5.12
C LEU A 51 -9.29 -8.72 3.62
N SER A 52 -10.12 -9.41 2.83
CA SER A 52 -9.87 -9.53 1.38
C SER A 52 -9.99 -8.20 0.65
N GLY A 53 -10.94 -7.35 1.08
CA GLY A 53 -11.07 -5.97 0.61
C GLY A 53 -9.89 -5.10 1.00
N ASN A 54 -9.42 -5.22 2.24
CA ASN A 54 -8.25 -4.48 2.73
C ASN A 54 -6.97 -4.87 1.98
N VAL A 55 -6.78 -6.16 1.70
CA VAL A 55 -5.68 -6.64 0.86
C VAL A 55 -5.79 -6.06 -0.55
N ALA A 56 -6.98 -6.08 -1.16
CA ALA A 56 -7.21 -5.53 -2.49
C ALA A 56 -6.86 -4.03 -2.56
N ILE A 57 -7.39 -3.19 -1.66
CA ILE A 57 -7.07 -1.76 -1.61
C ILE A 57 -5.57 -1.54 -1.39
N SER A 58 -4.95 -2.33 -0.52
CA SER A 58 -3.54 -2.18 -0.21
C SER A 58 -2.64 -2.54 -1.39
N VAL A 59 -3.00 -3.57 -2.16
CA VAL A 59 -2.35 -3.89 -3.43
C VAL A 59 -2.54 -2.76 -4.45
N LEU A 60 -3.72 -2.16 -4.53
CA LEU A 60 -3.96 -0.99 -5.39
C LEU A 60 -3.05 0.20 -5.03
N VAL A 61 -2.88 0.48 -3.73
CA VAL A 61 -1.98 1.54 -3.26
C VAL A 61 -0.53 1.27 -3.71
N GLY A 62 -0.03 0.04 -3.59
CA GLY A 62 1.28 -0.33 -4.10
C GLY A 62 1.37 -0.30 -5.63
N ALA A 63 0.30 -0.66 -6.33
CA ALA A 63 0.23 -0.67 -7.79
C ALA A 63 0.40 0.75 -8.39
N VAL A 64 0.00 1.81 -7.68
CA VAL A 64 0.24 3.20 -8.11
C VAL A 64 1.75 3.48 -8.24
N VAL A 65 2.56 3.01 -7.29
CA VAL A 65 4.02 3.17 -7.32
C VAL A 65 4.61 2.37 -8.49
N MET A 66 4.17 1.12 -8.67
CA MET A 66 4.62 0.27 -9.78
C MET A 66 4.24 0.83 -11.14
N PHE A 67 3.04 1.42 -11.26
CA PHE A 67 2.59 2.08 -12.48
C PHE A 67 3.52 3.24 -12.85
N GLY A 68 3.86 4.10 -11.89
CA GLY A 68 4.84 5.17 -12.09
C GLY A 68 6.21 4.66 -12.54
N ALA A 69 6.75 3.64 -11.89
CA ALA A 69 8.04 3.04 -12.25
C ALA A 69 8.02 2.38 -13.64
N SER A 70 6.90 1.78 -14.01
CA SER A 70 6.73 1.15 -15.33
C SER A 70 6.67 2.16 -16.47
N GLY A 71 6.18 3.38 -16.23
CA GLY A 71 6.15 4.46 -17.22
C GLY A 71 7.53 4.93 -17.68
N VAL A 72 8.57 4.67 -16.88
CA VAL A 72 9.98 4.96 -17.20
C VAL A 72 10.79 3.69 -17.50
N GLY A 73 10.11 2.57 -17.81
CA GLY A 73 10.74 1.29 -18.15
C GLY A 73 11.38 0.54 -16.99
N SER A 74 11.22 1.00 -15.75
CA SER A 74 11.93 0.49 -14.56
C SER A 74 11.02 -0.30 -13.61
N TRP A 75 10.03 -1.02 -14.14
CA TRP A 75 9.02 -1.73 -13.33
C TRP A 75 9.64 -2.77 -12.38
N ALA A 76 10.74 -3.43 -12.76
CA ALA A 76 11.43 -4.43 -11.96
C ALA A 76 12.54 -3.84 -11.06
N HIS A 77 12.62 -2.51 -10.95
CA HIS A 77 13.67 -1.87 -10.17
C HIS A 77 13.49 -2.17 -8.66
N PRO A 78 14.52 -2.64 -7.94
CA PRO A 78 14.37 -3.07 -6.54
C PRO A 78 13.79 -2.01 -5.62
N VAL A 79 14.14 -0.73 -5.82
CA VAL A 79 13.61 0.39 -5.02
C VAL A 79 12.11 0.61 -5.28
N ALA A 80 11.67 0.50 -6.53
CA ALA A 80 10.26 0.67 -6.87
C ALA A 80 9.40 -0.47 -6.30
N MET A 81 9.89 -1.71 -6.42
CA MET A 81 9.24 -2.89 -5.83
C MET A 81 9.16 -2.78 -4.30
N ALA A 82 10.25 -2.35 -3.65
CA ALA A 82 10.26 -2.15 -2.20
C ALA A 82 9.29 -1.04 -1.79
N ALA A 83 9.30 0.12 -2.46
CA ALA A 83 8.38 1.22 -2.17
C ALA A 83 6.91 0.81 -2.33
N ALA A 84 6.58 0.06 -3.39
CA ALA A 84 5.24 -0.48 -3.63
C ALA A 84 4.83 -1.46 -2.52
N ALA A 85 5.71 -2.39 -2.15
CA ALA A 85 5.45 -3.37 -1.11
C ALA A 85 5.31 -2.73 0.29
N VAL A 86 6.14 -1.74 0.61
CA VAL A 86 6.04 -0.95 1.85
C VAL A 86 4.70 -0.23 1.90
N ALA A 87 4.31 0.47 0.83
CA ALA A 87 3.04 1.17 0.77
C ALA A 87 1.85 0.21 0.95
N ALA A 88 1.88 -0.95 0.29
CA ALA A 88 0.85 -1.97 0.45
C ALA A 88 0.79 -2.53 1.88
N LEU A 89 1.92 -2.96 2.45
CA LEU A 89 1.96 -3.57 3.79
C LEU A 89 1.54 -2.59 4.89
N VAL A 90 2.00 -1.35 4.83
CA VAL A 90 1.66 -0.32 5.82
C VAL A 90 0.20 0.14 5.65
N ASN A 91 -0.31 0.22 4.42
CA ASN A 91 -1.73 0.49 4.20
C ASN A 91 -2.62 -0.67 4.67
N LEU A 92 -2.19 -1.93 4.50
CA LEU A 92 -2.92 -3.09 5.00
C LEU A 92 -3.02 -3.05 6.53
N ALA A 93 -1.90 -2.76 7.21
CA ALA A 93 -1.89 -2.53 8.65
C ALA A 93 -2.88 -1.43 9.04
N ARG A 94 -2.89 -0.31 8.30
CA ARG A 94 -3.79 0.82 8.56
C ARG A 94 -5.26 0.44 8.39
N GLU A 95 -5.63 -0.29 7.34
CA GLU A 95 -7.03 -0.70 7.14
C GLU A 95 -7.48 -1.72 8.20
N ILE A 96 -6.61 -2.64 8.64
CA ILE A 96 -6.92 -3.54 9.77
C ILE A 96 -7.16 -2.73 11.06
N VAL A 97 -6.34 -1.72 11.35
CA VAL A 97 -6.52 -0.86 12.53
C VAL A 97 -7.81 -0.04 12.42
N LYS A 98 -8.17 0.42 11.22
CA LYS A 98 -9.45 1.09 10.98
C LYS A 98 -10.64 0.16 11.22
N ASP A 99 -10.59 -1.07 10.72
CA ASP A 99 -11.62 -2.07 10.99
C ASP A 99 -11.79 -2.36 12.50
N VAL A 100 -10.71 -2.24 13.29
CA VAL A 100 -10.79 -2.36 14.76
C VAL A 100 -11.45 -1.13 15.38
N HIS A 101 -11.13 0.06 14.87
CA HIS A 101 -11.73 1.32 15.32
C HIS A 101 -13.23 1.38 15.04
N ASP A 102 -13.63 0.86 13.88
CA ASP A 102 -15.00 0.90 13.37
C ASP A 102 -15.81 -0.37 13.72
N LEU A 103 -15.31 -1.20 14.66
CA LEU A 103 -15.86 -2.52 14.96
C LEU A 103 -17.36 -2.49 15.29
N GLU A 104 -17.78 -1.62 16.21
CA GLU A 104 -19.18 -1.49 16.65
C GLU A 104 -20.09 -0.99 15.52
N GLY A 105 -19.57 -0.15 14.61
CA GLY A 105 -20.34 0.40 13.49
C GLY A 105 -20.49 -0.55 12.31
N ASP A 106 -19.53 -1.47 12.14
CA ASP A 106 -19.52 -2.45 11.05
C ASP A 106 -20.32 -3.72 11.40
N GLU A 107 -20.67 -3.93 12.68
CA GLU A 107 -21.46 -5.09 13.13
C GLU A 107 -22.80 -5.19 12.40
N GLY A 108 -23.07 -6.36 11.81
CA GLY A 108 -24.30 -6.62 11.05
C GLY A 108 -24.28 -6.14 9.59
N HIS A 109 -23.23 -5.43 9.17
CA HIS A 109 -23.09 -4.92 7.80
C HIS A 109 -21.89 -5.50 7.04
N ARG A 110 -20.77 -5.75 7.74
CA ARG A 110 -19.53 -6.26 7.14
C ARG A 110 -18.98 -7.44 7.92
N SER A 111 -18.12 -8.23 7.28
CA SER A 111 -17.38 -9.32 7.91
C SER A 111 -15.89 -8.96 7.99
N THR A 112 -15.48 -8.30 9.09
CA THR A 112 -14.12 -7.78 9.25
C THR A 112 -13.20 -8.74 10.01
N LEU A 113 -11.88 -8.57 9.85
CA LEU A 113 -10.89 -9.38 10.58
C LEU A 113 -11.07 -9.31 12.11
N PRO A 114 -11.25 -8.14 12.75
CA PRO A 114 -11.44 -8.08 14.20
C PRO A 114 -12.69 -8.80 14.69
N MET A 115 -13.75 -8.96 13.89
CA MET A 115 -14.90 -9.77 14.27
C MET A 115 -14.56 -11.27 14.31
N ALA A 116 -13.66 -11.73 13.44
CA ALA A 116 -13.27 -13.14 13.37
C ALA A 116 -12.25 -13.54 14.45
N VAL A 117 -11.30 -12.66 14.77
CA VAL A 117 -10.17 -12.99 15.67
C VAL A 117 -10.12 -12.16 16.96
N GLY A 118 -10.99 -11.16 17.10
CA GLY A 118 -10.97 -10.19 18.19
C GLY A 118 -10.07 -8.98 17.92
N ALA A 119 -10.41 -7.84 18.54
CA ALA A 119 -9.71 -6.56 18.36
C ALA A 119 -8.22 -6.63 18.70
N GLU A 120 -7.85 -7.27 19.81
CA GLU A 120 -6.45 -7.38 20.23
C GLU A 120 -5.58 -8.16 19.24
N ARG A 121 -6.09 -9.31 18.74
CA ARG A 121 -5.37 -10.10 17.74
C ARG A 121 -5.28 -9.37 16.41
N ALA A 122 -6.34 -8.67 15.99
CA ALA A 122 -6.31 -7.86 14.78
C ALA A 122 -5.28 -6.72 14.88
N ARG A 123 -5.18 -6.03 16.02
CA ARG A 123 -4.13 -5.03 16.30
C ARG A 123 -2.73 -5.63 16.20
N MET A 124 -2.52 -6.83 16.74
CA MET A 124 -1.23 -7.52 16.62
C MET A 124 -0.90 -7.92 15.18
N ILE A 125 -1.88 -8.40 14.40
CA ILE A 125 -1.70 -8.70 12.98
C ILE A 125 -1.32 -7.42 12.22
N ALA A 126 -2.01 -6.31 12.47
CA ALA A 126 -1.67 -5.02 11.86
C ALA A 126 -0.25 -4.58 12.20
N TYR A 127 0.17 -4.71 13.47
CA TYR A 127 1.53 -4.40 13.88
C TYR A 127 2.57 -5.26 13.15
N VAL A 128 2.33 -6.56 13.01
CA VAL A 128 3.21 -7.47 12.25
C VAL A 128 3.28 -7.05 10.78
N CYS A 129 2.16 -6.72 10.14
CA CYS A 129 2.17 -6.21 8.77
C CYS A 129 3.01 -4.92 8.63
N ALA A 130 2.88 -4.00 9.59
CA ALA A 130 3.66 -2.77 9.59
C ALA A 130 5.17 -3.03 9.79
N MET A 131 5.53 -3.97 10.68
CA MET A 131 6.93 -4.38 10.87
C MET A 131 7.51 -5.07 9.65
N LEU A 132 6.74 -5.92 8.96
CA LEU A 132 7.13 -6.49 7.67
C LEU A 132 7.39 -5.38 6.64
N GLY A 133 6.58 -4.32 6.65
CA GLY A 133 6.84 -3.10 5.87
C GLY A 133 8.21 -2.51 6.16
N LEU A 134 8.62 -2.38 7.43
CA LEU A 134 9.95 -1.89 7.80
C LEU A 134 11.08 -2.82 7.34
N VAL A 135 10.89 -4.13 7.41
CA VAL A 135 11.87 -5.11 6.91
C VAL A 135 12.06 -4.95 5.39
N VAL A 136 10.97 -4.82 4.64
CA VAL A 136 11.03 -4.57 3.19
C VAL A 136 11.66 -3.22 2.89
N LEU A 137 11.37 -2.19 3.68
CA LEU A 137 11.96 -0.86 3.55
C LEU A 137 13.49 -0.91 3.65
N TYR A 138 14.02 -1.75 4.53
CA TYR A 138 15.46 -1.93 4.74
C TYR A 138 16.17 -2.59 3.55
N MET A 139 15.48 -3.46 2.80
CA MET A 139 16.09 -4.31 1.76
C MET A 139 16.92 -3.57 0.71
N PRO A 140 16.46 -2.46 0.10
CA PRO A 140 17.23 -1.76 -0.93
C PRO A 140 18.48 -1.04 -0.41
N TYR A 141 18.54 -0.73 0.88
CA TYR A 141 19.72 -0.15 1.52
C TYR A 141 20.77 -1.20 1.89
N TRP A 142 20.32 -2.44 2.13
CA TRP A 142 21.20 -3.54 2.48
C TRP A 142 21.76 -4.28 1.27
N ARG A 143 20.91 -4.59 0.29
CA ARG A 143 21.31 -5.32 -0.93
C ARG A 143 21.66 -4.39 -2.10
N GLY A 144 21.54 -3.08 -1.91
CA GLY A 144 21.58 -2.11 -3.00
C GLY A 144 20.25 -2.05 -3.78
N PRO A 145 20.09 -1.08 -4.69
CA PRO A 145 21.12 -0.15 -5.19
C PRO A 145 21.34 1.09 -4.31
N LEU A 146 20.57 1.29 -3.23
CA LEU A 146 20.72 2.48 -2.39
C LEU A 146 21.93 2.36 -1.46
N VAL A 147 22.57 3.48 -1.19
CA VAL A 147 23.71 3.54 -0.26
C VAL A 147 23.17 3.46 1.16
N PHE A 148 23.80 2.64 2.01
CA PHE A 148 23.32 2.42 3.38
C PHE A 148 23.12 3.72 4.19
N SER A 149 23.99 4.72 4.03
CA SER A 149 23.87 6.01 4.73
C SER A 149 22.58 6.78 4.39
N GLN A 150 21.98 6.53 3.22
CA GLN A 150 20.71 7.14 2.82
C GLN A 150 19.51 6.64 3.64
N ILE A 151 19.67 5.55 4.43
CA ILE A 151 18.63 5.08 5.35
C ILE A 151 18.23 6.15 6.39
N LEU A 152 19.10 7.14 6.63
CA LEU A 152 18.78 8.29 7.48
C LEU A 152 17.53 9.05 7.00
N LEU A 153 17.27 9.07 5.69
CA LEU A 153 16.05 9.66 5.12
C LEU A 153 14.79 8.88 5.49
N GLN A 154 14.92 7.61 5.88
CA GLN A 154 13.81 6.76 6.29
C GLN A 154 13.50 6.85 7.79
N VAL A 155 14.33 7.53 8.58
CA VAL A 155 14.15 7.66 10.04
C VAL A 155 12.75 8.16 10.42
N PRO A 156 12.18 9.20 9.79
CA PRO A 156 10.82 9.63 10.13
C PRO A 156 9.76 8.53 9.93
N ALA A 157 9.88 7.77 8.84
CA ALA A 157 8.97 6.65 8.55
C ALA A 157 9.11 5.53 9.59
N ILE A 158 10.35 5.13 9.90
CA ILE A 158 10.67 4.10 10.88
C ILE A 158 10.12 4.49 12.26
N LEU A 159 10.36 5.72 12.71
CA LEU A 159 9.89 6.20 14.00
C LEU A 159 8.35 6.23 14.08
N LEU A 160 7.69 6.75 13.04
CA LEU A 160 6.22 6.80 13.00
C LEU A 160 5.60 5.40 13.08
N ILE A 161 6.20 4.41 12.42
CA ILE A 161 5.68 3.05 12.36
C ILE A 161 6.03 2.25 13.63
N ILE A 162 7.28 2.30 14.11
CA ILE A 162 7.70 1.50 15.28
C ILE A 162 7.05 1.98 16.58
N THR A 163 6.78 3.27 16.69
CA THR A 163 6.14 3.87 17.88
C THR A 163 4.62 3.65 17.93
N THR A 164 4.04 2.91 16.97
CA THR A 164 2.61 2.53 16.99
C THR A 164 2.31 1.48 18.07
N ASN A 165 3.31 0.74 18.54
CA ASN A 165 3.13 -0.33 19.54
C ASN A 165 2.43 0.17 20.81
N GLY A 166 2.91 1.28 21.39
CA GLY A 166 2.33 1.85 22.62
C GLY A 166 0.86 2.27 22.46
N PRO A 167 0.51 3.11 21.46
CA PRO A 167 -0.88 3.48 21.18
C PRO A 167 -1.78 2.28 20.83
N LEU A 168 -1.28 1.25 20.13
CA LEU A 168 -2.02 0.01 19.86
C LEU A 168 -2.41 -0.72 21.15
N TYR A 169 -1.48 -0.86 22.11
CA TYR A 169 -1.80 -1.45 23.41
C TYR A 169 -2.80 -0.62 24.22
N LYS A 170 -2.80 0.71 24.05
CA LYS A 170 -3.77 1.61 24.69
C LYS A 170 -5.11 1.67 23.96
N GLY A 171 -5.29 0.96 22.85
CA GLY A 171 -6.50 1.00 22.03
C GLY A 171 -6.75 2.33 21.31
N GLN A 172 -5.70 3.13 21.08
CA GLN A 172 -5.80 4.42 20.40
C GLN A 172 -5.74 4.24 18.87
N ASP A 173 -6.67 3.44 18.33
CA ASP A 173 -6.63 2.95 16.94
C ASP A 173 -6.66 4.08 15.91
N ALA A 174 -7.46 5.12 16.13
CA ALA A 174 -7.51 6.30 15.24
C ALA A 174 -6.15 7.01 15.11
N VAL A 175 -5.42 7.14 16.23
CA VAL A 175 -4.07 7.74 16.24
C VAL A 175 -3.08 6.84 15.49
N VAL A 176 -3.17 5.53 15.68
CA VAL A 176 -2.32 4.56 14.99
C VAL A 176 -2.56 4.60 13.49
N ALA A 177 -3.82 4.60 13.03
CA ALA A 177 -4.17 4.71 11.62
C ALA A 177 -3.60 5.99 10.98
N GLY A 178 -3.63 7.11 11.72
CA GLY A 178 -3.00 8.37 11.31
C GLY A 178 -1.48 8.25 11.19
N ARG A 179 -0.81 7.67 12.19
CA ARG A 179 0.65 7.46 12.19
C ARG A 179 1.10 6.53 11.07
N LEU A 180 0.38 5.44 10.81
CA LEU A 180 0.68 4.52 9.70
C LEU A 180 0.55 5.22 8.35
N ARG A 181 -0.47 6.06 8.15
CA ARG A 181 -0.60 6.88 6.93
C ARG A 181 0.58 7.84 6.77
N LEU A 182 0.94 8.57 7.82
CA LEU A 182 2.06 9.51 7.79
C LEU A 182 3.40 8.79 7.62
N GLY A 183 3.58 7.64 8.25
CA GLY A 183 4.77 6.80 8.13
C GLY A 183 4.95 6.26 6.71
N MET A 184 3.87 5.80 6.08
CA MET A 184 3.88 5.41 4.67
C MET A 184 4.30 6.57 3.76
N LEU A 185 3.70 7.75 3.93
CA LEU A 185 4.05 8.93 3.13
C LEU A 185 5.52 9.35 3.33
N ALA A 186 5.96 9.41 4.59
CA ALA A 186 7.35 9.70 4.93
C ALA A 186 8.31 8.67 4.30
N GLY A 187 7.94 7.39 4.26
CA GLY A 187 8.76 6.34 3.67
C GLY A 187 8.89 6.46 2.16
N LEU A 188 7.78 6.80 1.48
CA LEU A 188 7.79 7.09 0.05
C LEU A 188 8.65 8.32 -0.29
N PHE A 189 8.55 9.39 0.51
CA PHE A 189 9.44 10.55 0.37
C PHE A 189 10.90 10.21 0.67
N GLY A 190 11.16 9.35 1.66
CA GLY A 190 12.49 8.86 1.97
C GLY A 190 13.12 8.09 0.80
N PHE A 191 12.34 7.24 0.13
CA PHE A 191 12.80 6.53 -1.08
C PHE A 191 13.07 7.49 -2.22
N LEU A 192 12.16 8.43 -2.48
CA LEU A 192 12.35 9.46 -3.50
C LEU A 192 13.64 10.26 -3.25
N GLY A 193 13.84 10.75 -2.02
CA GLY A 193 15.06 11.46 -1.65
C GLY A 193 16.32 10.61 -1.77
N SER A 194 16.25 9.31 -1.46
CA SER A 194 17.39 8.40 -1.59
C SER A 194 17.78 8.14 -3.05
N VAL A 195 16.81 8.14 -3.98
CA VAL A 195 17.06 7.95 -5.41
C VAL A 195 17.62 9.22 -6.06
N LEU A 196 17.33 10.39 -5.50
CA LEU A 196 17.77 11.69 -6.02
C LEU A 196 19.18 12.11 -5.57
N LEU A 197 19.76 11.41 -4.59
CA LEU A 197 21.11 11.65 -4.03
C LEU A 197 22.11 10.62 -4.53
#